data_AF-A0A7V3D463-F1
#
_entry.id   AF-A0A7V3D463-F1
#
_cell.length_a   1.000
_cell.length_b   1.000
_cell.length_c   1.000
_cell.angle_alpha   90.00
_cell.angle_beta   90.00
_cell.angle_gamma   90.00
#
_symmetry.space_group_name_H-M   'P 1'
#
loop_
_entity.id
_entity.type
_entity.pdbx_description
1 polymer ?
#
loop_
_entity_poly.entity_id
_entity_poly.type
_entity_poly.pdbx_seq_one_letter_code
_entity_poly.pdbx_strand_id
1 'polypeptide(L)'
;MHVLGLVVLGAPTLLTAILGLTRLTGRQLTERLTSRLVQGANVVGLLAALAALGLMLVAGPRYVPVLLGDWVVVPHYHFSVKLVFDRLSVPMVILSFALCGTIGAFASRYMHREPGFARFHVFYALFVLGMVLTSLAGTIETLFAGWELVGLSSALLVAFFQDRPMPVRNGLRVWVVYR
;
A
#
# COMPACT_ATOMS: atom_id res chain seq x y z
N MET A 1 6.40 -5.05 19.27
CA MET A 1 5.15 -4.65 18.62
C MET A 1 5.29 -3.33 17.87
N HIS A 2 5.62 -2.20 18.52
CA HIS A 2 5.73 -0.90 17.86
C HIS A 2 6.70 -0.88 16.66
N VAL A 3 7.90 -1.45 16.81
CA VAL A 3 8.89 -1.53 15.71
C VAL A 3 8.36 -2.35 14.52
N LEU A 4 7.68 -3.47 14.78
CA LEU A 4 7.11 -4.30 13.72
C LEU A 4 5.98 -3.57 13.00
N GLY A 5 5.13 -2.86 13.73
CA GLY A 5 4.07 -2.04 13.12
C GLY A 5 4.63 -0.92 12.23
N LEU A 6 5.72 -0.28 12.66
CA LEU A 6 6.42 0.70 11.84
C LEU A 6 7.04 0.08 10.58
N VAL A 7 7.56 -1.14 10.65
CA VAL A 7 8.10 -1.85 9.47
C VAL A 7 6.98 -2.23 8.50
N VAL A 8 5.84 -2.71 9.00
CA VAL A 8 4.67 -3.09 8.20
C VAL A 8 4.15 -1.91 7.37
N LEU A 9 4.06 -0.71 7.95
CA LEU A 9 3.67 0.50 7.23
C LEU A 9 4.83 1.11 6.44
N GLY A 10 6.03 1.05 7.02
CA GLY A 10 7.26 1.62 6.48
C GLY A 10 7.68 0.99 5.15
N ALA A 11 7.51 -0.32 5.00
CA ALA A 11 7.88 -1.01 3.77
C ALA A 11 7.14 -0.48 2.50
N PRO A 12 5.79 -0.44 2.46
CA PRO A 12 5.06 0.08 1.30
C PRO A 12 5.16 1.60 1.15
N THR A 13 5.26 2.36 2.25
CA THR A 13 5.46 3.83 2.18
C THR A 13 6.81 4.17 1.58
N LEU A 14 7.90 3.53 2.02
CA LEU A 14 9.24 3.72 1.46
C LEU A 14 9.30 3.26 0.01
N LEU A 15 8.68 2.14 -0.33
CA LEU A 15 8.60 1.67 -1.72
C LEU A 15 7.93 2.72 -2.61
N THR A 16 6.78 3.23 -2.20
CA THR A 16 6.03 4.25 -2.93
C THR A 16 6.82 5.54 -3.06
N ALA A 17 7.50 5.98 -1.98
CA ALA A 17 8.34 7.17 -2.00
C ALA A 17 9.56 7.01 -2.93
N ILE A 18 10.28 5.89 -2.86
CA ILE A 18 11.46 5.64 -3.70
C ILE A 18 11.06 5.58 -5.18
N LEU A 19 10.04 4.78 -5.53
CA LEU A 19 9.59 4.65 -6.92
C LEU A 19 8.95 5.94 -7.44
N GLY A 20 8.17 6.64 -6.60
CA GLY A 20 7.54 7.91 -6.94
C GLY A 20 8.56 9.04 -7.18
N LEU A 21 9.48 9.24 -6.23
CA LEU A 21 10.50 10.30 -6.30
C LEU A 21 11.48 10.09 -7.46
N THR A 22 11.90 8.84 -7.71
CA THR A 22 12.76 8.54 -8.86
C THR A 22 12.08 8.88 -10.17
N ARG A 23 10.77 8.63 -10.29
CA ARG A 23 10.00 9.01 -11.47
C ARG A 23 9.83 10.53 -11.59
N LEU A 24 9.59 11.24 -10.50
CA LEU A 24 9.46 12.71 -10.48
C LEU A 24 10.78 13.41 -10.85
N THR A 25 11.91 12.83 -10.45
CA THR A 25 13.26 13.34 -10.79
C THR A 25 13.74 12.97 -12.19
N GLY A 26 12.90 12.31 -13.00
CA GLY A 26 13.23 11.90 -14.36
C GLY A 26 14.23 10.74 -14.45
N ARG A 27 14.63 10.15 -13.31
CA ARG A 27 15.55 9.01 -13.26
C ARG A 27 14.80 7.70 -13.42
N GLN A 28 15.14 6.93 -14.46
CA GLN A 28 14.57 5.60 -14.66
C GLN A 28 15.43 4.57 -13.91
N LEU A 29 14.84 3.89 -12.93
CA LEU A 29 15.47 2.75 -12.29
C LEU A 29 15.45 1.55 -13.24
N THR A 30 16.50 0.74 -13.20
CA THR A 30 16.57 -0.52 -13.94
C THR A 30 15.43 -1.45 -13.51
N GLU A 31 14.83 -2.18 -14.46
CA GLU A 31 13.74 -3.13 -14.18
C GLU A 31 14.08 -4.14 -13.07
N ARG A 32 15.33 -4.63 -13.06
CA ARG A 32 15.85 -5.56 -12.05
C ARG A 32 15.86 -4.95 -10.64
N LEU A 33 16.16 -3.66 -10.53
CA LEU A 33 16.21 -2.99 -9.23
C LEU A 33 14.79 -2.73 -8.72
N THR A 34 13.91 -2.23 -9.58
CA THR A 34 12.49 -2.01 -9.25
C THR A 34 11.81 -3.31 -8.83
N SER A 35 12.00 -4.43 -9.55
CA SER A 35 11.41 -5.72 -9.15
C SER A 35 11.96 -6.24 -7.82
N ARG A 36 13.27 -6.11 -7.58
CA ARG A 36 13.90 -6.46 -6.30
C ARG A 36 13.38 -5.61 -5.15
N LEU A 37 13.21 -4.30 -5.36
CA LEU A 37 12.67 -3.39 -4.35
C LEU A 37 11.21 -3.74 -4.01
N VAL A 38 10.39 -4.00 -5.02
CA VAL A 38 8.98 -4.38 -4.86
C VAL A 38 8.85 -5.71 -4.11
N GLN A 39 9.60 -6.73 -4.55
CA GLN A 39 9.60 -8.04 -3.88
C GLN A 39 10.16 -7.95 -2.46
N GLY A 40 11.27 -7.22 -2.27
CA GLY A 40 11.89 -6.99 -0.97
C GLY A 40 10.94 -6.31 0.00
N ALA A 41 10.28 -5.22 -0.41
CA ALA A 41 9.31 -4.51 0.43
C ALA A 41 8.13 -5.40 0.82
N ASN A 42 7.57 -6.17 -0.12
CA ASN A 42 6.47 -7.10 0.18
C ASN A 42 6.89 -8.22 1.12
N VAL A 43 8.06 -8.84 0.91
CA VAL A 43 8.55 -9.92 1.78
C VAL A 43 8.86 -9.39 3.17
N VAL A 44 9.52 -8.24 3.28
CA VAL A 44 9.81 -7.61 4.58
C VAL A 44 8.51 -7.26 5.31
N GLY A 45 7.53 -6.66 4.61
CA GLY A 45 6.22 -6.35 5.18
C GLY A 45 5.45 -7.59 5.64
N LEU A 46 5.44 -8.65 4.81
CA LEU A 46 4.79 -9.93 5.13
C LEU A 46 5.43 -10.60 6.35
N LEU A 47 6.76 -10.70 6.39
CA LEU A 47 7.49 -11.30 7.51
C LEU A 47 7.27 -10.50 8.80
N ALA A 48 7.26 -9.16 8.72
CA ALA A 48 6.97 -8.31 9.88
C ALA A 48 5.53 -8.52 10.38
N ALA A 49 4.55 -8.66 9.48
CA ALA A 49 3.16 -8.94 9.84
C ALA A 49 2.97 -10.33 10.46
N LEU A 50 3.63 -11.36 9.91
CA LEU A 50 3.64 -12.71 10.49
C LEU A 50 4.31 -12.73 11.87
N ALA A 51 5.44 -12.04 12.04
CA ALA A 51 6.11 -11.91 13.32
C ALA A 51 5.23 -11.16 14.34
N ALA A 52 4.52 -10.11 13.91
CA ALA A 52 3.56 -9.41 14.76
C ALA A 52 2.43 -10.35 15.21
N LEU A 53 1.85 -11.13 14.29
CA LEU A 53 0.82 -12.12 14.63
C LEU A 53 1.34 -13.17 15.62
N GLY A 54 2.51 -13.75 15.36
CA GLY A 54 3.13 -14.74 16.25
C GLY A 54 3.35 -14.19 17.66
N LEU A 55 3.86 -12.97 17.78
CA LEU A 55 4.01 -12.30 19.07
C LEU A 55 2.67 -12.02 19.75
N MET A 56 1.61 -11.69 19.01
CA MET A 56 0.27 -11.45 19.59
C MET A 56 -0.36 -12.74 20.11
N LEU A 57 -0.06 -13.87 19.47
CA LEU A 57 -0.52 -15.19 19.90
C LEU A 57 0.21 -15.67 21.16
N VAL A 58 1.52 -15.41 21.26
CA VAL A 58 2.35 -15.86 22.39
C VAL A 58 2.27 -14.92 23.60
N ALA A 59 2.44 -13.60 23.39
CA ALA A 59 2.55 -12.64 24.50
C ALA A 59 1.19 -12.15 25.02
N GLY A 60 0.10 -12.43 24.31
CA GLY A 60 -1.26 -12.05 24.70
C GLY A 60 -1.73 -10.60 24.46
N PRO A 61 -0.95 -9.60 23.96
CA PRO A 61 -1.53 -8.30 23.67
C PRO A 61 -2.51 -8.42 22.49
N ARG A 62 -3.76 -8.01 22.71
CA ARG A 62 -4.84 -8.14 21.73
C ARG A 62 -5.03 -6.89 20.86
N TYR A 63 -4.49 -5.76 21.31
CA TYR A 63 -4.69 -4.45 20.72
C TYR A 63 -3.45 -3.59 20.97
N VAL A 64 -2.79 -3.17 19.89
CA VAL A 64 -1.64 -2.24 19.94
C VAL A 64 -1.95 -1.03 19.07
N PRO A 65 -2.29 0.12 19.67
CA PRO A 65 -2.47 1.35 18.92
C PRO A 65 -1.10 1.99 18.61
N VAL A 66 -0.98 2.53 17.41
CA VAL A 66 0.14 3.36 16.96
C VAL A 66 -0.45 4.71 16.54
N LEU A 67 -0.18 5.76 17.31
CA LEU A 67 -0.59 7.12 16.95
C LEU A 67 0.48 7.73 16.06
N LEU A 68 0.09 8.19 14.87
CA LEU A 68 0.97 8.95 13.96
C LEU A 68 0.93 10.45 14.25
N GLY A 69 -0.03 10.90 15.06
CA GLY A 69 -0.19 12.28 15.49
C GLY A 69 -1.57 12.86 15.20
N ASP A 70 -1.87 13.97 15.87
CA ASP A 70 -3.07 14.76 15.64
C ASP A 70 -2.79 15.73 14.49
N TRP A 71 -3.49 15.55 13.38
CA TRP A 71 -3.26 16.30 12.15
C TRP A 71 -4.14 17.56 12.09
N VAL A 72 -5.37 17.48 12.60
CA VAL A 72 -6.27 18.64 12.71
C VAL A 72 -6.92 18.64 14.09
N VAL A 73 -6.76 19.76 14.80
CA VAL A 73 -7.37 19.97 16.12
C VAL A 73 -8.22 21.24 16.05
N VAL A 74 -9.53 21.06 16.11
CA VAL A 74 -10.54 22.13 16.15
C VAL A 74 -11.35 21.92 17.44
N PRO A 75 -11.91 22.97 18.09
CA PRO A 75 -12.49 22.84 19.44
C PRO A 75 -13.58 21.76 19.63
N HIS A 76 -14.19 21.26 18.55
CA HIS A 76 -15.22 20.21 18.56
C HIS A 76 -14.88 19.02 17.64
N TYR A 77 -13.67 18.98 17.06
CA TYR A 77 -13.26 17.93 16.12
C TYR A 77 -11.75 17.68 16.20
N HIS A 78 -11.38 16.42 16.47
CA HIS A 78 -9.99 15.97 16.50
C HIS A 78 -9.79 14.92 15.42
N PHE A 79 -8.98 15.25 14.42
CA PHE A 79 -8.51 14.30 13.42
C PHE A 79 -7.18 13.73 13.89
N SER A 80 -7.22 12.50 14.37
CA SER A 80 -6.04 11.74 14.79
C SER A 80 -5.79 10.61 13.80
N VAL A 81 -4.58 10.57 13.22
CA VAL A 81 -4.17 9.42 12.41
C VAL A 81 -3.72 8.32 13.36
N LYS A 82 -4.58 7.32 13.51
CA LYS A 82 -4.35 6.19 14.41
C LYS A 82 -4.34 4.91 13.60
N LEU A 83 -3.32 4.10 13.84
CA LEU A 83 -3.24 2.74 13.31
C LEU A 83 -3.42 1.75 14.45
N VAL A 84 -4.09 0.63 14.16
CA VAL A 84 -4.39 -0.40 15.15
C VAL A 84 -3.90 -1.74 14.64
N PHE A 85 -3.11 -2.40 15.48
CA PHE A 85 -2.72 -3.79 15.30
C PHE A 85 -3.55 -4.63 16.29
N ASP A 86 -4.60 -5.24 15.77
CA ASP A 86 -5.45 -6.18 16.50
C ASP A 86 -5.52 -7.55 15.80
N ARG A 87 -6.30 -8.47 16.36
CA ARG A 87 -6.46 -9.83 15.82
C ARG A 87 -7.24 -9.90 14.50
N LEU A 88 -7.83 -8.80 14.04
CA LEU A 88 -8.55 -8.71 12.77
C LEU A 88 -7.69 -8.02 11.70
N SER A 89 -7.11 -6.87 12.03
CA SER A 89 -6.27 -6.07 11.15
C SER A 89 -5.00 -6.81 10.73
N VAL A 90 -4.31 -7.51 11.65
CA VAL A 90 -3.05 -8.19 11.31
C VAL A 90 -3.27 -9.31 10.26
N PRO A 91 -4.26 -10.21 10.40
CA PRO A 91 -4.59 -11.15 9.32
C PRO A 91 -4.96 -10.48 8.00
N MET A 92 -5.70 -9.36 8.01
CA MET A 92 -6.04 -8.63 6.78
C MET A 92 -4.81 -8.04 6.09
N VAL A 93 -3.85 -7.54 6.87
CA VAL A 93 -2.56 -7.07 6.35
C VAL A 93 -1.74 -8.23 5.76
N ILE A 94 -1.70 -9.38 6.42
CA ILE A 94 -1.02 -10.60 5.90
C ILE A 94 -1.63 -11.02 4.57
N LEU A 95 -2.96 -11.08 4.49
CA LEU A 95 -3.68 -11.39 3.26
C LEU A 95 -3.34 -10.38 2.16
N SER A 96 -3.33 -9.09 2.50
CA SER A 96 -2.98 -8.02 1.56
C SER A 96 -1.56 -8.18 1.02
N PHE A 97 -0.56 -8.42 1.87
CA PHE A 97 0.82 -8.65 1.42
C PHE A 97 0.99 -9.96 0.65
N ALA A 98 0.27 -11.02 1.01
CA ALA A 98 0.33 -12.29 0.28
C ALA A 98 -0.22 -12.14 -1.15
N LEU A 99 -1.40 -11.52 -1.29
CA LEU A 99 -2.03 -11.29 -2.59
C LEU A 99 -1.24 -10.26 -3.41
N CYS A 100 -0.85 -9.14 -2.80
CA CYS A 100 -0.04 -8.15 -3.49
C CYS A 100 1.31 -8.74 -3.88
N GLY A 101 1.97 -9.49 -3.00
CA GLY A 101 3.25 -10.15 -3.27
C GLY A 101 3.21 -11.08 -4.48
N THR A 102 2.17 -11.91 -4.60
CA THR A 102 1.99 -12.79 -5.76
C THR A 102 1.73 -11.99 -7.04
N ILE A 103 0.84 -11.00 -6.99
CA ILE A 103 0.57 -10.10 -8.12
C ILE A 103 1.84 -9.34 -8.56
N GLY A 104 2.63 -8.84 -7.60
CA GLY A 104 3.85 -8.08 -7.88
C GLY A 104 4.95 -8.95 -8.48
N ALA A 105 5.11 -10.18 -8.01
CA ALA A 105 6.04 -11.15 -8.59
C ALA A 105 5.65 -11.54 -10.02
N PHE A 106 4.36 -11.78 -10.26
CA PHE A 106 3.83 -12.04 -11.60
C PHE A 106 4.02 -10.83 -12.52
N ALA A 107 3.60 -9.64 -12.09
CA ALA A 107 3.67 -8.42 -12.87
C ALA A 107 5.10 -8.01 -13.22
N SER A 108 6.07 -8.24 -12.30
CA SER A 108 7.49 -8.00 -12.57
C SER A 108 8.00 -8.81 -13.78
N ARG A 109 7.47 -10.02 -13.99
CA ARG A 109 7.85 -10.87 -15.12
C ARG A 109 7.01 -10.61 -16.35
N TYR A 110 5.71 -10.35 -16.18
CA TYR A 110 4.79 -10.07 -17.27
C TYR A 110 5.08 -8.74 -17.97
N MET A 111 5.44 -7.70 -17.21
CA MET A 111 5.73 -6.36 -17.74
C MET A 111 7.17 -6.22 -18.28
N HIS A 112 7.96 -7.29 -18.31
CA HIS A 112 9.36 -7.20 -18.73
C HIS A 112 9.47 -6.61 -20.14
N ARG A 113 10.34 -5.60 -20.31
CA ARG A 113 10.54 -4.83 -21.55
C ARG A 113 9.37 -3.94 -21.99
N GLU A 114 8.37 -3.74 -21.14
CA GLU A 114 7.32 -2.75 -21.40
C GLU A 114 7.82 -1.33 -21.10
N PRO A 115 7.57 -0.34 -21.98
CA PRO A 115 8.02 1.04 -21.78
C PRO A 115 7.41 1.67 -20.51
N GLY A 116 6.22 1.21 -20.09
CA GLY A 116 5.53 1.67 -18.90
C GLY A 116 5.91 0.94 -17.60
N PHE A 117 6.94 0.09 -17.59
CA PHE A 117 7.30 -0.77 -16.44
C PHE A 117 7.39 -0.01 -15.11
N ALA A 118 8.13 1.11 -15.08
CA ALA A 118 8.31 1.91 -13.86
C ALA A 118 6.99 2.55 -13.38
N ARG A 119 6.17 3.06 -14.32
CA ARG A 119 4.88 3.68 -14.00
C ARG A 119 3.91 2.67 -13.38
N PHE A 120 3.86 1.46 -13.94
CA PHE A 120 3.03 0.37 -13.41
C PHE A 120 3.39 0.09 -11.94
N HIS A 121 4.69 -0.04 -11.64
CA HIS A 121 5.15 -0.35 -10.28
C HIS A 121 4.92 0.79 -9.29
N VAL A 122 4.88 2.05 -9.73
CA VAL A 122 4.46 3.19 -8.87
C VAL A 122 2.99 3.08 -8.49
N PHE A 123 2.09 2.84 -9.46
CA PHE A 123 0.66 2.67 -9.17
C PHE A 123 0.38 1.45 -8.32
N TYR A 124 1.10 0.35 -8.59
CA TYR A 124 1.07 -0.85 -7.77
C TYR A 124 1.54 -0.57 -6.33
N ALA A 125 2.65 0.14 -6.13
CA ALA A 125 3.14 0.47 -4.79
C ALA A 125 2.13 1.33 -4.01
N LEU A 126 1.50 2.30 -4.68
CA LEU A 126 0.41 3.11 -4.11
C LEU A 126 -0.80 2.26 -3.71
N PHE A 127 -1.14 1.26 -4.52
CA PHE A 127 -2.20 0.30 -4.22
C PHE A 127 -1.88 -0.53 -2.96
N VAL A 128 -0.66 -1.08 -2.86
CA VAL A 128 -0.23 -1.83 -1.66
C VAL A 128 -0.27 -0.93 -0.42
N LEU A 129 0.18 0.32 -0.54
CA LEU A 129 0.11 1.29 0.55
C LEU A 129 -1.33 1.54 1.00
N GLY A 130 -2.26 1.77 0.06
CA GLY A 130 -3.68 1.94 0.36
C GLY A 130 -4.25 0.73 1.10
N MET A 131 -4.01 -0.48 0.60
CA MET A 131 -4.49 -1.73 1.22
C MET A 131 -4.01 -1.90 2.67
N VAL A 132 -2.72 -1.61 2.93
CA VAL A 132 -2.15 -1.68 4.28
C VAL A 132 -2.72 -0.60 5.18
N LEU A 133 -2.87 0.63 4.68
CA LEU A 133 -3.41 1.75 5.45
C LEU A 133 -4.87 1.51 5.84
N THR A 134 -5.70 1.05 4.90
CA THR A 134 -7.10 0.68 5.16
C THR A 134 -7.21 -0.46 6.17
N SER A 135 -6.36 -1.48 6.06
CA SER A 135 -6.39 -2.64 6.96
C SER A 135 -6.00 -2.30 8.40
N LEU A 136 -5.13 -1.31 8.58
CA LEU A 136 -4.63 -0.87 9.89
C LEU A 136 -5.38 0.34 10.45
N ALA A 137 -6.40 0.85 9.75
CA ALA A 137 -7.07 2.08 10.14
C ALA A 137 -7.74 1.97 11.53
N GLY A 138 -7.30 2.82 12.46
CA GLY A 138 -7.85 2.93 13.81
C GLY A 138 -8.92 4.01 13.98
N THR A 139 -9.14 4.83 12.96
CA THR A 139 -10.15 5.89 12.88
C THR A 139 -10.82 5.88 11.51
N ILE A 140 -12.05 6.38 11.43
CA ILE A 140 -12.82 6.40 10.17
C ILE A 140 -12.11 7.24 9.10
N GLU A 141 -11.39 8.26 9.52
CA GLU A 141 -10.66 9.15 8.63
C GLU A 141 -9.41 8.49 8.05
N THR A 142 -8.68 7.72 8.87
CA THR A 142 -7.55 6.93 8.37
C THR A 142 -8.05 5.86 7.39
N LEU A 143 -9.22 5.27 7.68
CA LEU A 143 -9.86 4.30 6.81
C LEU A 143 -10.23 4.94 5.47
N PHE A 144 -10.86 6.12 5.50
CA PHE A 144 -11.25 6.87 4.32
C PHE A 144 -10.03 7.29 3.49
N ALA A 145 -8.95 7.74 4.12
CA ALA A 145 -7.71 8.06 3.42
C ALA A 145 -7.12 6.84 2.70
N GLY A 146 -7.06 5.69 3.37
CA GLY A 146 -6.62 4.44 2.74
C GLY A 146 -7.55 4.00 1.60
N TRP A 147 -8.86 4.11 1.81
CA TRP A 147 -9.90 3.81 0.83
C TRP A 147 -9.68 4.64 -0.46
N GLU A 148 -9.61 5.96 -0.36
CA GLU A 148 -9.36 6.84 -1.51
C GLU A 148 -8.07 6.49 -2.27
N LEU A 149 -6.99 6.12 -1.57
CA LEU A 149 -5.75 5.65 -2.20
C LEU A 149 -5.95 4.35 -3.00
N VAL A 150 -6.71 3.39 -2.46
CA VAL A 150 -7.05 2.15 -3.16
C VAL A 150 -7.90 2.42 -4.40
N GLY A 151 -8.92 3.28 -4.29
CA GLY A 151 -9.76 3.67 -5.43
C GLY A 151 -8.97 4.35 -6.55
N LEU A 152 -8.12 5.32 -6.17
CA LEU A 152 -7.32 6.10 -7.12
C LEU A 152 -6.31 5.20 -7.85
N SER A 153 -5.54 4.43 -7.08
CA SER A 153 -4.53 3.53 -7.66
C SER A 153 -5.14 2.44 -8.53
N SER A 154 -6.31 1.89 -8.15
CA SER A 154 -7.06 0.93 -8.95
C SER A 154 -7.50 1.52 -10.30
N ALA A 155 -8.10 2.72 -10.30
CA ALA A 155 -8.50 3.39 -11.54
C ALA A 155 -7.30 3.68 -12.46
N LEU A 156 -6.17 4.10 -11.90
CA LEU A 156 -4.92 4.34 -12.63
C LEU A 156 -4.32 3.05 -13.21
N LEU A 157 -4.40 1.93 -12.49
CA LEU A 157 -3.96 0.62 -12.97
C LEU A 157 -4.83 0.13 -14.13
N VAL A 158 -6.15 0.32 -14.07
CA VAL A 158 -7.07 -0.02 -15.18
C VAL A 158 -6.78 0.86 -16.41
N ALA A 159 -6.51 2.14 -16.19
CA ALA A 159 -6.17 3.10 -17.26
C ALA A 159 -4.70 3.02 -17.73
N PHE A 160 -3.91 2.03 -17.30
CA PHE A 160 -2.46 1.99 -17.52
C PHE A 160 -2.04 2.11 -19.00
N PHE A 161 -2.76 1.42 -19.90
CA PHE A 161 -2.53 1.48 -21.35
C PHE A 161 -3.25 2.68 -21.98
N GLN A 162 -2.73 3.87 -21.68
CA GLN A 162 -3.30 5.15 -22.12
C GLN A 162 -3.35 5.36 -23.65
N ASP A 163 -2.52 4.65 -24.42
CA ASP A 163 -2.50 4.75 -25.89
C ASP A 163 -3.78 4.18 -26.53
N ARG A 164 -4.55 3.40 -25.76
CA ARG A 164 -5.83 2.83 -26.18
C ARG A 164 -6.97 3.59 -25.49
N PRO A 165 -8.02 3.99 -26.22
CA PRO A 165 -9.13 4.75 -25.64
C PRO A 165 -10.00 3.92 -24.68
N MET A 166 -10.06 2.60 -24.87
CA MET A 166 -10.88 1.69 -24.07
C MET A 166 -10.42 1.59 -22.60
N PRO A 167 -9.13 1.32 -22.29
CA PRO A 167 -8.60 1.36 -20.92
C PRO A 167 -8.87 2.68 -20.19
N VAL A 168 -8.65 3.82 -20.85
CA VAL A 168 -8.86 5.15 -20.24
C VAL A 168 -10.34 5.35 -19.88
N ARG A 169 -11.26 5.04 -20.80
CA ARG A 169 -12.70 5.15 -20.54
C ARG A 169 -13.15 4.21 -19.42
N ASN A 170 -12.60 3.01 -19.36
CA ASN A 170 -12.93 2.04 -18.31
C ASN A 170 -12.38 2.47 -16.95
N GLY A 171 -11.15 3.00 -16.89
CA GLY A 171 -10.59 3.56 -15.65
C GLY A 171 -11.42 4.73 -15.12
N LEU A 172 -11.89 5.60 -16.02
CA LEU A 172 -12.81 6.68 -15.64
C LEU A 172 -14.13 6.14 -15.10
N ARG A 173 -14.71 5.10 -15.72
CA ARG A 173 -15.93 4.46 -15.22
C ARG A 173 -15.74 3.88 -13.82
N VAL A 174 -14.62 3.20 -13.57
CA VAL A 174 -14.29 2.66 -12.25
C VAL A 174 -14.21 3.79 -11.23
N TRP A 175 -13.52 4.88 -11.55
CA TRP A 175 -13.40 6.04 -10.66
C TRP A 175 -14.77 6.68 -10.35
N VAL A 176 -15.62 6.85 -11.36
CA VAL A 176 -16.96 7.45 -11.20
C VAL A 176 -17.90 6.55 -10.40
N VAL A 177 -17.83 5.22 -10.56
CA VAL A 177 -18.67 4.29 -9.79
C VAL A 177 -18.19 4.18 -8.34
N TYR A 178 -16.90 4.34 -8.11
CA TYR A 178 -16.29 4.25 -6.80
C TYR A 178 -16.61 5.44 -5.88
N ARG A 179 -16.87 6.61 -6.49
CA ARG A 179 -17.08 7.88 -5.79
C ARG A 179 -18.55 8.25 -5.68
#